data_AF-A0A9J8ALD5-F1
#
_entry.id   AF-A0A9J8ALD5-F1
#
_cell.length_a   1.000
_cell.length_b   1.000
_cell.length_c   1.000
_cell.angle_alpha   90.00
_cell.angle_beta   90.00
_cell.angle_gamma   90.00
#
_symmetry.space_group_name_H-M   'P 1'
#
loop_
_entity.id
_entity.type
_entity.pdbx_description
1 polymer ?
#
loop_
_entity_poly.entity_id
_entity_poly.type
_entity_poly.pdbx_seq_one_letter_code
_entity_poly.pdbx_strand_id
1 'polypeptide(L)'
;MGFVKVVKNKAYFKRYQVKFRRRREGKTDYFARKRLVIQDKNKYNTPKYRMIVRFSNRDIVCQIAYAKIEGDVIVCAAYSHELPKYGISVGLTNYAAAYCTGLLLARRLLNKFGLDKVYEGQVEITGDEFNVESIDGQPGAFTCYLDAGLARTTTGNKVFGALKGAVDGGLSIPHRWRKCTKRHTQPSGRTQCTKRSPSGKSRRRDGTVPSSHWLREKTVLPRRRPASFGLKLQRRTRARSCFSPHLCRIRLF
;
A
#
# COMPACT_ATOMS: atom_id res chain seq x y z
N MET A 1 -20.68 -11.13 -51.36
CA MET A 1 -19.38 -10.48 -51.08
C MET A 1 -19.65 -9.18 -50.32
N GLY A 2 -19.02 -8.97 -49.16
CA GLY A 2 -19.28 -7.75 -48.38
C GLY A 2 -18.67 -6.51 -49.03
N PHE A 3 -19.49 -5.49 -49.30
CA PHE A 3 -19.10 -4.20 -49.91
C PHE A 3 -18.23 -3.29 -49.02
N VAL A 4 -17.73 -3.78 -47.89
CA VAL A 4 -16.97 -2.98 -46.92
C VAL A 4 -15.47 -3.12 -47.15
N LYS A 5 -14.78 -1.98 -47.32
CA LYS A 5 -13.32 -1.92 -47.46
C LYS A 5 -12.63 -2.57 -46.26
N VAL A 6 -11.79 -3.58 -46.51
CA VAL A 6 -10.99 -4.24 -45.48
C VAL A 6 -9.89 -3.29 -44.97
N VAL A 7 -10.07 -2.77 -43.76
CA VAL A 7 -9.12 -1.82 -43.13
C VAL A 7 -7.84 -2.52 -42.67
N LYS A 8 -7.94 -3.74 -42.11
CA LYS A 8 -6.80 -4.54 -41.64
C LYS A 8 -6.25 -5.43 -42.75
N ASN A 9 -5.68 -4.82 -43.78
CA ASN A 9 -5.09 -5.53 -44.93
C ASN A 9 -3.60 -5.87 -44.71
N LYS A 10 -2.97 -6.58 -45.66
CA LYS A 10 -1.53 -6.94 -45.59
C LYS A 10 -0.63 -5.71 -45.45
N ALA A 11 -0.98 -4.60 -46.10
CA ALA A 11 -0.23 -3.34 -46.02
C ALA A 11 -0.31 -2.69 -44.63
N TYR A 12 -1.43 -2.84 -43.92
CA TYR A 12 -1.59 -2.40 -42.53
C TYR A 12 -0.59 -3.11 -41.62
N PHE A 13 -0.55 -4.45 -41.67
CA PHE A 13 0.34 -5.24 -40.80
C PHE A 13 1.83 -5.00 -41.08
N LYS A 14 2.21 -4.74 -42.34
CA LYS A 14 3.60 -4.37 -42.71
C LYS A 14 4.08 -3.07 -42.04
N ARG A 15 3.17 -2.13 -41.76
CA ARG A 15 3.49 -0.81 -41.16
C ARG A 15 3.10 -0.68 -39.69
N TYR A 16 2.51 -1.72 -39.11
CA TYR A 16 1.97 -1.64 -37.76
C TYR A 16 3.09 -1.66 -36.72
N GLN A 17 3.34 -0.52 -36.07
CA GLN A 17 4.30 -0.44 -34.98
C GLN A 17 3.71 -0.93 -33.66
N VAL A 18 4.21 -2.05 -33.15
CA VAL A 18 3.79 -2.58 -31.86
C VAL A 18 4.28 -1.70 -30.72
N LYS A 19 3.43 -1.48 -29.71
CA LYS A 19 3.85 -0.88 -28.45
C LYS A 19 4.71 -1.87 -27.64
N PHE A 20 5.48 -1.38 -26.67
CA PHE A 20 6.25 -2.24 -25.77
C PHE A 20 5.39 -3.33 -25.15
N ARG A 21 5.96 -4.54 -24.98
CA ARG A 21 5.23 -5.75 -24.51
C ARG A 21 4.37 -5.48 -23.27
N ARG A 22 4.94 -4.89 -22.21
CA ARG A 22 4.21 -4.60 -20.96
C ARG A 22 3.15 -3.51 -21.09
N ARG A 23 3.26 -2.64 -22.11
CA ARG A 23 2.23 -1.64 -22.42
C ARG A 23 1.05 -2.29 -23.12
N ARG A 24 1.30 -3.24 -24.02
CA ARG A 24 0.25 -4.07 -24.68
C ARG A 24 -0.50 -4.93 -23.66
N GLU A 25 0.22 -5.50 -22.69
CA GLU A 25 -0.38 -6.24 -21.56
C GLU A 25 -1.07 -5.34 -20.53
N GLY A 26 -0.96 -4.00 -20.66
CA GLY A 26 -1.58 -3.07 -19.72
C GLY A 26 -1.03 -3.16 -18.29
N LYS A 27 0.23 -3.57 -18.10
CA LYS A 27 0.85 -3.75 -16.76
C LYS A 27 1.71 -2.58 -16.30
N THR A 28 2.22 -1.77 -17.23
CA THR A 28 3.19 -0.73 -16.92
C THR A 28 2.87 0.57 -17.64
N ASP A 29 2.84 1.65 -16.86
CA ASP A 29 2.94 3.00 -17.36
C ASP A 29 4.42 3.41 -17.45
N TYR A 30 4.93 3.48 -18.68
CA TYR A 30 6.32 3.82 -18.96
C TYR A 30 6.62 5.30 -18.67
N PHE A 31 5.62 6.18 -18.71
CA PHE A 31 5.82 7.61 -18.44
C PHE A 31 6.10 7.83 -16.95
N ALA A 32 5.25 7.26 -16.09
CA ALA A 32 5.48 7.25 -14.64
C ALA A 32 6.78 6.53 -14.28
N ARG A 33 7.04 5.35 -14.88
CA ARG A 33 8.27 4.57 -14.61
C ARG A 33 9.53 5.36 -14.95
N LYS A 34 9.58 6.04 -16.10
CA LYS A 34 10.73 6.86 -16.52
C LYS A 34 11.09 7.89 -15.43
N ARG A 35 10.09 8.59 -14.89
CA ARG A 35 10.28 9.62 -13.85
C ARG A 35 10.69 9.04 -12.49
N LEU A 36 10.19 7.86 -12.15
CA LEU A 36 10.51 7.21 -10.88
C LEU A 36 11.90 6.61 -10.85
N VAL A 37 12.34 6.01 -11.96
CA VAL A 37 13.57 5.21 -12.04
C VAL A 37 14.81 6.05 -12.33
N ILE A 38 14.69 7.09 -13.15
CA ILE A 38 15.84 7.91 -13.52
C ILE A 38 16.43 8.54 -12.26
N GLN A 39 17.73 8.33 -12.10
CA GLN A 39 18.57 8.97 -11.11
C GLN A 39 19.38 10.08 -11.78
N ASP A 40 19.75 11.10 -11.01
CA ASP A 40 20.64 12.14 -11.46
C ASP A 40 22.02 11.56 -11.80
N LYS A 41 22.60 11.97 -12.93
CA LYS A 41 23.85 11.40 -13.44
C LYS A 41 25.06 11.67 -12.54
N ASN A 42 25.02 12.74 -11.74
CA ASN A 42 26.05 13.06 -10.76
C ASN A 42 26.15 12.03 -9.62
N LYS A 43 25.11 11.22 -9.40
CA LYS A 43 25.09 10.16 -8.38
C LYS A 43 25.59 8.80 -8.92
N TYR A 44 26.04 8.76 -10.17
CA TYR A 44 26.62 7.59 -10.83
C TYR A 44 25.83 6.30 -10.57
N ASN A 45 26.42 5.34 -9.86
CA ASN A 45 25.84 4.01 -9.61
C ASN A 45 24.94 3.95 -8.36
N THR A 46 24.59 5.10 -7.77
CA THR A 46 23.73 5.12 -6.57
C THR A 46 22.32 4.64 -6.92
N PRO A 47 21.84 3.52 -6.34
CA PRO A 47 20.54 2.97 -6.67
C PRO A 47 19.41 3.85 -6.17
N LYS A 48 18.39 4.03 -7.01
CA LYS A 48 17.14 4.71 -6.62
C LYS A 48 16.10 3.68 -6.22
N TYR A 49 15.87 3.54 -4.91
CA TYR A 49 14.94 2.57 -4.35
C TYR A 49 13.48 3.02 -4.48
N ARG A 50 12.62 2.10 -4.89
CA ARG A 50 11.18 2.30 -4.95
C ARG A 50 10.42 1.19 -4.24
N MET A 51 9.41 1.59 -3.46
CA MET A 51 8.44 0.72 -2.83
C MET A 51 7.29 0.47 -3.81
N ILE A 52 7.23 -0.74 -4.34
CA ILE A 52 6.19 -1.21 -5.25
C ILE A 52 5.05 -1.78 -4.41
N VAL A 53 3.86 -1.20 -4.54
CA VAL A 53 2.65 -1.74 -3.91
C VAL A 53 1.67 -2.17 -4.99
N ARG A 54 1.29 -3.45 -5.00
CA ARG A 54 0.34 -4.02 -5.96
C ARG A 54 -0.73 -4.80 -5.24
N PHE A 55 -1.97 -4.59 -5.66
CA PHE A 55 -3.12 -5.32 -5.18
C PHE A 55 -3.53 -6.32 -6.25
N SER A 56 -3.65 -7.58 -5.84
CA SER A 56 -4.42 -8.57 -6.57
C SER A 56 -5.81 -8.69 -5.94
N ASN A 57 -6.65 -9.57 -6.47
CA ASN A 57 -7.99 -9.78 -5.92
C ASN A 57 -7.97 -10.38 -4.51
N ARG A 58 -6.92 -11.14 -4.16
CA ARG A 58 -6.84 -11.90 -2.90
C ARG A 58 -5.62 -11.60 -2.05
N ASP A 59 -4.60 -10.96 -2.62
CA ASP A 59 -3.29 -10.74 -1.99
C ASP A 59 -2.79 -9.31 -2.22
N ILE A 60 -1.94 -8.84 -1.31
CA ILE A 60 -1.24 -7.56 -1.36
C ILE A 60 0.25 -7.87 -1.48
N VAL A 61 0.88 -7.32 -2.51
CA VAL A 61 2.30 -7.45 -2.76
C VAL A 61 2.96 -6.11 -2.47
N CYS A 62 3.89 -6.12 -1.52
CA CYS A 62 4.75 -5.00 -1.20
C CYS A 62 6.20 -5.43 -1.47
N GLN A 63 6.93 -4.65 -2.27
CA GLN A 63 8.32 -4.96 -2.64
C GLN A 63 9.16 -3.70 -2.63
N ILE A 64 10.45 -3.82 -2.35
CA ILE A 64 11.43 -2.77 -2.57
C ILE A 64 12.37 -3.22 -3.68
N ALA A 65 12.47 -2.38 -4.72
CA ALA A 65 13.29 -2.65 -5.88
C ALA A 65 14.08 -1.42 -6.30
N TYR A 66 15.18 -1.67 -7.02
CA TYR A 66 15.91 -0.66 -7.77
C TYR A 66 16.14 -1.18 -9.19
N ALA A 67 16.39 -0.28 -10.13
CA ALA A 67 16.54 -0.66 -11.54
C ALA A 67 18.01 -0.91 -11.89
N LYS A 68 18.27 -1.97 -12.66
CA LYS A 68 19.50 -2.17 -13.44
C LYS A 68 19.14 -2.26 -14.92
N ILE A 69 20.16 -2.28 -15.79
CA ILE A 69 20.00 -2.37 -17.25
C ILE A 69 19.32 -3.69 -17.65
N GLU A 70 19.76 -4.80 -17.05
CA GLU A 70 19.18 -6.14 -17.28
C GLU A 70 17.72 -6.24 -16.80
N GLY A 71 17.42 -5.62 -15.67
CA GLY A 71 16.12 -5.71 -15.03
C GLY A 71 16.07 -5.04 -13.66
N ASP A 72 14.88 -5.01 -13.06
CA ASP A 72 14.76 -4.55 -11.68
C ASP A 72 15.21 -5.64 -10.71
N VAL A 73 16.01 -5.26 -9.72
CA VAL A 73 16.45 -6.15 -8.64
C VAL A 73 15.59 -5.89 -7.41
N ILE A 74 15.04 -6.96 -6.84
CA ILE A 74 14.21 -6.91 -5.62
C ILE A 74 15.13 -7.10 -4.41
N VAL A 75 15.08 -6.16 -3.47
CA VAL A 75 15.85 -6.22 -2.21
C VAL A 75 15.06 -6.98 -1.14
N CYS A 76 13.78 -6.64 -1.00
CA CYS A 76 12.88 -7.21 0.00
C CYS A 76 11.47 -7.33 -0.58
N ALA A 77 10.73 -8.33 -0.11
CA ALA A 77 9.34 -8.56 -0.42
C ALA A 77 8.55 -8.93 0.85
N ALA A 78 7.29 -8.51 0.90
CA ALA A 78 6.32 -8.94 1.88
C ALA A 78 4.95 -9.11 1.21
N TYR A 79 4.20 -10.10 1.68
CA TYR A 79 2.93 -10.50 1.10
C TYR A 79 1.84 -10.58 2.17
N SER A 80 0.57 -10.37 1.80
CA SER A 80 -0.50 -10.45 2.79
C SER A 80 -0.86 -11.89 3.16
N HIS A 81 -0.57 -12.87 2.30
CA HIS A 81 -0.72 -14.29 2.65
C HIS A 81 0.24 -14.78 3.75
N GLU A 82 1.23 -13.99 4.15
CA GLU A 82 2.11 -14.28 5.30
C GLU A 82 1.52 -13.80 6.62
N LEU A 83 0.57 -12.85 6.59
CA LEU A 83 -0.07 -12.28 7.78
C LEU A 83 -0.77 -13.29 8.70
N PRO A 84 -1.30 -14.44 8.23
CA PRO A 84 -1.81 -15.48 9.10
C PRO A 84 -0.79 -15.99 10.12
N LYS A 85 0.52 -15.95 9.83
CA LYS A 85 1.59 -16.31 10.78
C LYS A 85 1.62 -15.37 12.00
N TYR A 86 1.16 -14.13 11.82
CA TYR A 86 1.13 -13.08 12.84
C TYR A 86 -0.29 -12.89 13.44
N GLY A 87 -1.19 -13.86 13.25
CA GLY A 87 -2.53 -13.87 13.86
C GLY A 87 -3.66 -13.28 13.00
N ILE A 88 -3.37 -12.75 11.80
CA ILE A 88 -4.39 -12.21 10.89
C ILE A 88 -4.81 -13.26 9.87
N SER A 89 -5.83 -14.03 10.21
CA SER A 89 -6.22 -15.21 9.41
C SER A 89 -7.19 -14.92 8.26
N VAL A 90 -7.87 -13.78 8.26
CA VAL A 90 -8.95 -13.44 7.31
C VAL A 90 -8.90 -11.95 6.92
N GLY A 91 -9.34 -11.62 5.70
CA GLY A 91 -9.43 -10.23 5.24
C GLY A 91 -8.09 -9.64 4.76
N LEU A 92 -7.32 -10.42 4.00
CA LEU A 92 -5.95 -10.10 3.57
C LEU A 92 -5.82 -8.97 2.55
N THR A 93 -6.93 -8.46 2.00
CA THR A 93 -6.94 -7.37 1.01
C THR A 93 -7.50 -6.05 1.56
N ASN A 94 -7.69 -5.97 2.88
CA ASN A 94 -8.23 -4.78 3.53
C ASN A 94 -7.17 -3.68 3.70
N TYR A 95 -7.61 -2.48 4.07
CA TYR A 95 -6.69 -1.37 4.38
C TYR A 95 -5.76 -1.71 5.55
N ALA A 96 -6.29 -2.37 6.59
CA ALA A 96 -5.51 -2.87 7.73
C ALA A 96 -4.44 -3.87 7.28
N ALA A 97 -4.79 -4.84 6.43
CA ALA A 97 -3.83 -5.80 5.89
C ALA A 97 -2.73 -5.10 5.07
N ALA A 98 -3.08 -4.08 4.27
CA ALA A 98 -2.10 -3.29 3.53
C ALA A 98 -1.10 -2.61 4.49
N TYR A 99 -1.60 -2.00 5.57
CA TYR A 99 -0.77 -1.40 6.61
C TYR A 99 0.20 -2.42 7.24
N CYS A 100 -0.32 -3.58 7.67
CA CYS A 100 0.51 -4.64 8.25
C CYS A 100 1.57 -5.15 7.26
N THR A 101 1.24 -5.33 5.97
CA THR A 101 2.23 -5.74 4.96
C THR A 101 3.32 -4.69 4.73
N GLY A 102 2.98 -3.40 4.79
CA GLY A 102 3.95 -2.31 4.67
C GLY A 102 4.91 -2.29 5.85
N LEU A 103 4.39 -2.46 7.07
CA LEU A 103 5.18 -2.53 8.31
C LEU A 103 6.10 -3.75 8.32
N LEU A 104 5.59 -4.91 7.91
CA LEU A 104 6.38 -6.13 7.78
C LEU A 104 7.54 -5.97 6.79
N LEU A 105 7.29 -5.31 5.66
CA LEU A 105 8.31 -5.03 4.66
C LEU A 105 9.40 -4.09 5.20
N ALA A 106 9.01 -3.05 5.93
CA ALA A 106 9.95 -2.09 6.52
C ALA A 106 10.89 -2.79 7.51
N ARG A 107 10.34 -3.56 8.46
CA ARG A 107 11.14 -4.32 9.44
C ARG A 107 12.07 -5.33 8.80
N ARG A 108 11.59 -6.07 7.79
CA ARG A 108 12.47 -7.01 7.05
C ARG A 108 13.60 -6.30 6.33
N LEU A 109 13.35 -5.10 5.78
CA LEU A 109 14.39 -4.36 5.09
C LEU A 109 15.43 -3.82 6.08
N LEU A 110 14.98 -3.18 7.17
CA LEU A 110 15.89 -2.63 8.18
C LEU A 110 16.74 -3.74 8.81
N ASN A 111 16.18 -4.93 9.03
CA ASN A 111 16.90 -6.08 9.54
C ASN A 111 18.03 -6.52 8.61
N LYS A 112 17.72 -6.63 7.31
CA LYS A 112 18.72 -6.96 6.28
C LYS A 112 19.88 -5.98 6.23
N PHE A 113 19.66 -4.71 6.57
CA PHE A 113 20.68 -3.67 6.59
C PHE A 113 21.26 -3.40 8.00
N GLY A 114 20.79 -4.09 9.05
CA GLY A 114 21.23 -3.87 10.42
C GLY A 114 20.77 -2.55 11.05
N LEU A 115 19.71 -1.93 10.53
CA LEU A 115 19.19 -0.61 10.94
C LEU A 115 18.00 -0.68 11.92
N ASP A 116 17.60 -1.88 12.34
CA ASP A 116 16.38 -2.11 13.14
C ASP A 116 16.35 -1.32 14.46
N LYS A 117 17.48 -1.29 15.17
CA LYS A 117 17.60 -0.65 16.48
C LYS A 117 17.71 0.87 16.39
N VAL A 118 18.24 1.36 15.28
CA VAL A 118 18.43 2.80 15.06
C VAL A 118 17.09 3.46 14.72
N TYR A 119 16.37 2.87 13.76
CA TYR A 119 15.12 3.43 13.27
C TYR A 119 13.95 2.54 13.69
N GLU A 120 13.57 2.65 14.96
CA GLU A 120 12.42 1.92 15.50
C GLU A 120 11.07 2.46 14.99
N GLY A 121 11.03 3.68 14.45
CA GLY A 121 9.79 4.28 13.96
C GLY A 121 8.78 4.53 15.08
N GLN A 122 7.48 4.48 14.75
CA GLN A 122 6.42 4.77 15.70
C GLN A 122 5.84 3.47 16.28
N VAL A 123 6.16 3.18 17.55
CA VAL A 123 5.66 1.98 18.26
C VAL A 123 4.16 2.08 18.55
N GLU A 124 3.70 3.25 19.01
CA GLU A 124 2.29 3.49 19.31
C GLU A 124 1.59 4.24 18.19
N ILE A 125 0.54 3.63 17.64
CA ILE A 125 -0.10 4.09 16.40
C ILE A 125 -1.12 5.20 16.69
N THR A 126 -0.65 6.44 16.87
CA THR A 126 -1.51 7.63 17.01
C THR A 126 -2.10 8.04 15.67
N GLY A 127 -1.28 7.87 14.63
CA GLY A 127 -1.73 7.92 13.27
C GLY A 127 -1.79 9.31 12.64
N ASP A 128 -0.93 10.17 13.14
CA ASP A 128 -0.60 11.47 12.59
C ASP A 128 0.54 11.38 11.60
N GLU A 129 0.97 12.54 11.11
CA GLU A 129 2.05 12.65 10.13
C GLU A 129 3.37 12.31 10.84
N PHE A 130 4.08 11.33 10.30
CA PHE A 130 5.35 10.84 10.84
C PHE A 130 6.32 10.78 9.68
N ASN A 131 7.48 11.38 9.83
CA ASN A 131 8.58 11.29 8.90
C ASN A 131 9.83 10.97 9.71
N VAL A 132 10.61 10.00 9.26
CA VAL A 132 11.88 9.64 9.90
C VAL A 132 12.95 10.59 9.38
N GLU A 133 13.58 11.31 10.30
CA GLU A 133 14.76 12.13 10.04
C GLU A 133 16.03 11.32 10.32
N SER A 134 17.11 11.63 9.62
CA SER A 134 18.41 11.00 9.85
C SER A 134 19.03 11.54 11.13
N ILE A 135 19.57 10.64 11.96
CA ILE A 135 20.29 11.00 13.19
C ILE A 135 21.76 11.26 12.83
N ASP A 136 22.31 12.37 13.34
CA ASP A 136 23.72 12.72 13.12
C ASP A 136 24.64 11.68 13.80
N GLY A 137 25.66 11.23 13.05
CA GLY A 137 26.62 10.21 13.53
C GLY A 137 26.18 8.74 13.34
N GLN A 138 24.98 8.49 12.84
CA GLN A 138 24.48 7.15 12.50
C GLN A 138 24.22 7.00 11.00
N PRO A 139 24.07 5.75 10.49
CA PRO A 139 23.72 5.56 9.08
C PRO A 139 22.40 6.25 8.75
N GLY A 140 22.34 6.93 7.62
CA GLY A 140 21.14 7.66 7.20
C GLY A 140 19.91 6.75 7.03
N ALA A 141 18.72 7.31 7.27
CA ALA A 141 17.47 6.60 7.13
C ALA A 141 17.27 6.09 5.69
N PHE A 142 16.75 4.86 5.56
CA PHE A 142 16.55 4.26 4.24
C PHE A 142 15.47 5.03 3.45
N THR A 143 15.90 5.69 2.38
CA THR A 143 15.01 6.49 1.52
C THR A 143 14.42 5.63 0.41
N CYS A 144 13.09 5.64 0.27
CA CYS A 144 12.44 4.98 -0.86
C CYS A 144 11.23 5.75 -1.39
N TYR A 145 10.91 5.56 -2.68
CA TYR A 145 9.82 6.25 -3.36
C TYR A 145 8.62 5.32 -3.61
N LEU A 146 7.41 5.82 -3.41
CA LEU A 146 6.20 5.03 -3.65
C LEU A 146 5.90 4.84 -5.15
N ASP A 147 5.79 3.59 -5.58
CA ASP A 147 5.30 3.20 -6.89
C ASP A 147 3.88 2.61 -6.77
N ALA A 148 2.87 3.43 -7.07
CA ALA A 148 1.46 3.04 -7.11
C ALA A 148 1.06 2.27 -8.40
N GLY A 149 1.92 2.30 -9.43
CA GLY A 149 1.64 1.69 -10.73
C GLY A 149 0.43 2.31 -11.42
N LEU A 150 -0.50 1.46 -11.83
CA LEU A 150 -1.72 1.86 -12.54
C LEU A 150 -2.88 2.18 -11.58
N ALA A 151 -2.68 2.01 -10.27
CA ALA A 151 -3.72 2.31 -9.30
C ALA A 151 -3.99 3.82 -9.26
N ARG A 152 -5.27 4.20 -9.41
CA ARG A 152 -5.68 5.61 -9.31
C ARG A 152 -5.37 6.14 -7.90
N THR A 153 -4.65 7.26 -7.81
CA THR A 153 -4.30 7.87 -6.51
C THR A 153 -5.47 8.68 -5.94
N THR A 154 -6.49 7.99 -5.43
CA THR A 154 -7.61 8.61 -4.70
C THR A 154 -7.30 8.75 -3.21
N THR A 155 -8.02 9.64 -2.52
CA THR A 155 -7.90 9.83 -1.08
C THR A 155 -8.35 8.58 -0.32
N GLY A 156 -7.49 8.05 0.54
CA GLY A 156 -7.77 6.83 1.31
C GLY A 156 -7.69 5.53 0.49
N ASN A 157 -6.98 5.52 -0.64
CA ASN A 157 -6.64 4.28 -1.34
C ASN A 157 -5.76 3.37 -0.45
N LYS A 158 -5.91 2.05 -0.58
CA LYS A 158 -5.17 1.02 0.15
C LYS A 158 -3.65 1.09 -0.07
N VAL A 159 -3.21 1.59 -1.23
CA VAL A 159 -1.79 1.86 -1.51
C VAL A 159 -1.17 2.76 -0.43
N PHE A 160 -1.92 3.78 0.02
CA PHE A 160 -1.47 4.69 1.07
C PHE A 160 -1.52 4.06 2.48
N GLY A 161 -2.27 2.96 2.65
CA GLY A 161 -2.21 2.15 3.88
C GLY A 161 -0.87 1.43 4.00
N ALA A 162 -0.42 0.78 2.92
CA ALA A 162 0.90 0.16 2.88
C ALA A 162 2.03 1.18 3.03
N LEU A 163 1.91 2.34 2.38
CA LEU A 163 2.82 3.47 2.58
C LEU A 163 2.94 3.85 4.06
N LYS A 164 1.81 4.06 4.74
CA LYS A 164 1.82 4.48 6.14
C LYS A 164 2.43 3.40 7.04
N GLY A 165 2.17 2.13 6.77
CA GLY A 165 2.81 1.02 7.50
C GLY A 165 4.32 0.98 7.31
N ALA A 166 4.81 1.25 6.11
CA ALA A 166 6.24 1.32 5.82
C ALA A 166 6.93 2.50 6.52
N VAL A 167 6.27 3.66 6.54
CA VAL A 167 6.75 4.86 7.23
C VAL A 167 6.78 4.68 8.74
N ASP A 168 5.71 4.15 9.32
CA ASP A 168 5.63 3.88 10.77
C ASP A 168 6.65 2.79 11.18
N GLY A 169 7.01 1.92 10.25
CA GLY A 169 8.07 0.91 10.43
C GLY A 169 9.50 1.43 10.28
N GLY A 170 9.72 2.73 10.06
CA GLY A 170 11.06 3.33 10.07
C GLY A 170 11.63 3.71 8.69
N LEU A 171 10.89 3.55 7.59
CA LEU A 171 11.37 3.95 6.26
C LEU A 171 11.10 5.43 5.97
N SER A 172 12.07 6.10 5.37
CA SER A 172 11.90 7.48 4.89
C SER A 172 11.25 7.48 3.50
N ILE A 173 9.95 7.76 3.46
CA ILE A 173 9.19 7.90 2.21
C ILE A 173 8.59 9.30 2.12
N PRO A 174 9.00 10.11 1.12
CA PRO A 174 8.41 11.43 0.94
C PRO A 174 6.94 11.30 0.55
N HIS A 175 6.05 11.80 1.40
CA HIS A 175 4.61 11.75 1.18
C HIS A 175 3.93 13.03 1.63
N ARG A 176 2.78 13.34 1.01
CA ARG A 176 1.93 14.46 1.40
C ARG A 176 0.66 13.94 2.05
N TRP A 177 0.37 14.44 3.24
CA TRP A 177 -0.78 14.00 4.06
C TRP A 177 -2.15 14.01 3.37
N ARG A 178 -2.33 14.85 2.34
CA ARG A 178 -3.62 15.04 1.64
C ARG A 178 -4.23 13.74 1.09
N LYS A 179 -3.41 12.76 0.67
CA LYS A 179 -3.91 11.52 0.04
C LYS A 179 -4.15 10.37 1.03
N CYS A 180 -3.53 10.42 2.21
CA CYS A 180 -3.66 9.38 3.23
C CYS A 180 -5.04 9.38 3.93
N THR A 181 -5.78 10.48 3.86
CA THR A 181 -7.05 10.67 4.59
C THR A 181 -8.23 10.97 3.65
N LYS A 182 -9.42 10.44 3.98
CA LYS A 182 -10.66 11.03 3.46
C LYS A 182 -10.89 12.32 4.22
N ARG A 183 -10.85 13.46 3.53
CA ARG A 183 -11.44 14.70 4.05
C ARG A 183 -12.95 14.51 4.07
N HIS A 184 -13.62 14.99 5.13
CA HIS A 184 -14.99 15.45 4.97
C HIS A 184 -14.90 16.76 4.20
N THR A 185 -15.19 16.73 2.91
CA THR A 185 -15.36 17.95 2.12
C THR A 185 -16.70 18.53 2.54
N GLN A 186 -16.70 19.66 3.23
CA GLN A 186 -17.91 20.48 3.36
C GLN A 186 -18.34 20.90 1.95
N PRO A 187 -19.64 20.93 1.62
CA PRO A 187 -20.11 21.49 0.36
C PRO A 187 -19.59 22.93 0.22
N SER A 188 -19.18 23.30 -0.99
CA SER A 188 -18.53 24.58 -1.30
C SER A 188 -19.44 25.76 -0.96
N GLY A 189 -19.07 26.49 0.10
CA GLY A 189 -19.77 27.71 0.51
C GLY A 189 -19.48 28.14 1.94
N ARG A 190 -18.20 28.21 2.34
CA ARG A 190 -17.67 29.02 3.47
C ARG A 190 -16.20 28.68 3.69
N THR A 191 -15.34 29.68 3.59
CA THR A 191 -13.93 29.59 3.94
C THR A 191 -13.83 29.39 5.46
N GLN A 192 -13.64 28.14 5.91
CA GLN A 192 -13.21 27.85 7.27
C GLN A 192 -12.11 26.78 7.29
N CYS A 193 -11.16 27.02 8.19
CA CYS A 193 -9.91 26.32 8.36
C CYS A 193 -10.06 24.79 8.53
N THR A 194 -9.10 24.04 7.98
CA THR A 194 -9.12 22.58 7.89
C THR A 194 -9.12 21.89 9.26
N LYS A 195 -10.28 21.49 9.79
CA LYS A 195 -10.33 20.55 10.92
C LYS A 195 -9.91 19.14 10.44
N ARG A 196 -8.68 18.73 10.76
CA ARG A 196 -8.19 17.36 10.57
C ARG A 196 -8.64 16.53 11.79
N SER A 197 -9.51 15.54 11.64
CA SER A 197 -9.86 14.64 12.74
C SER A 197 -8.90 13.42 12.77
N PRO A 198 -8.14 13.20 13.87
CA PRO A 198 -7.31 12.01 14.04
C PRO A 198 -8.14 10.72 14.18
N SER A 199 -9.33 10.84 14.78
CA SER A 199 -10.18 9.72 15.21
C SER A 199 -10.75 8.85 14.08
N GLY A 200 -10.95 9.38 12.88
CA GLY A 200 -11.43 8.60 11.73
C GLY A 200 -10.36 7.69 11.10
N LYS A 201 -9.09 7.96 11.39
CA LYS A 201 -7.93 7.32 10.73
C LYS A 201 -7.51 6.04 11.43
N SER A 202 -7.40 6.08 12.77
CA SER A 202 -7.20 4.89 13.61
C SER A 202 -8.24 3.84 13.25
N ARG A 203 -9.51 4.25 13.14
CA ARG A 203 -10.63 3.37 12.78
C ARG A 203 -10.43 2.51 11.51
N ARG A 204 -9.78 3.03 10.46
CA ARG A 204 -9.54 2.24 9.21
C ARG A 204 -8.36 1.29 9.32
N ARG A 205 -7.35 1.67 10.10
CA ARG A 205 -6.16 0.84 10.38
C ARG A 205 -6.50 -0.30 11.33
N ASP A 206 -7.23 0.02 12.40
CA ASP A 206 -7.68 -0.92 13.42
C ASP A 206 -8.85 -1.79 12.93
N GLY A 207 -9.18 -1.78 11.63
CA GLY A 207 -10.26 -2.60 11.09
C GLY A 207 -11.65 -2.33 11.66
N THR A 208 -11.86 -1.25 12.43
CA THR A 208 -13.17 -0.96 13.07
C THR A 208 -14.24 -0.59 12.06
N VAL A 209 -13.89 -0.11 10.86
CA VAL A 209 -14.85 0.13 9.77
C VAL A 209 -15.48 -1.18 9.24
N PRO A 210 -14.70 -2.22 8.90
CA PRO A 210 -15.25 -3.56 8.68
C PRO A 210 -16.12 -4.07 9.83
N SER A 211 -15.73 -3.83 11.08
CA SER A 211 -16.45 -4.30 12.27
C SER A 211 -17.77 -3.56 12.49
N SER A 212 -17.82 -2.24 12.28
CA SER A 212 -19.03 -1.44 12.39
C SER A 212 -20.03 -1.74 11.27
N HIS A 213 -19.55 -2.03 10.06
CA HIS A 213 -20.40 -2.53 8.98
C HIS A 213 -21.05 -3.87 9.33
N TRP A 214 -20.28 -4.79 9.92
CA TRP A 214 -20.79 -6.09 10.38
C TRP A 214 -21.82 -5.95 11.50
N LEU A 215 -21.59 -5.06 12.47
CA LEU A 215 -22.56 -4.73 13.54
C LEU A 215 -23.85 -4.15 12.95
N ARG A 216 -23.76 -3.25 11.97
CA ARG A 216 -24.91 -2.66 11.28
C ARG A 216 -25.70 -3.68 10.45
N GLU A 217 -25.03 -4.59 9.76
CA GLU A 217 -25.73 -5.66 9.02
C GLU A 217 -26.46 -6.63 9.96
N LYS A 218 -25.87 -6.92 11.13
CA LYS A 218 -26.53 -7.74 12.15
C LYS A 218 -27.80 -7.10 12.72
N THR A 219 -27.83 -5.79 12.88
CA THR A 219 -29.01 -5.09 13.40
C THR A 219 -30.10 -4.93 12.34
N VAL A 220 -29.74 -4.75 11.07
CA VAL A 220 -30.70 -4.47 9.99
C VAL A 220 -31.33 -5.74 9.39
N LEU A 221 -30.61 -6.88 9.35
CA LEU A 221 -31.12 -8.13 8.76
C LEU A 221 -30.76 -9.36 9.63
N PRO A 222 -31.52 -9.67 10.70
CA PRO A 222 -31.21 -10.81 11.56
C PRO A 222 -31.41 -12.18 10.88
N ARG A 223 -32.30 -12.28 9.87
CA ARG A 223 -32.65 -13.53 9.18
C ARG A 223 -31.76 -13.86 7.96
N ARG A 224 -31.16 -12.87 7.30
CA ARG A 224 -30.17 -13.10 6.23
C ARG A 224 -28.79 -13.12 6.85
N ARG A 225 -28.26 -14.29 7.20
CA ARG A 225 -26.82 -14.41 7.51
C ARG A 225 -26.05 -13.88 6.30
N PRO A 226 -25.24 -12.82 6.42
CA PRO A 226 -24.57 -12.25 5.26
C PRO A 226 -23.56 -13.26 4.72
N ALA A 227 -23.81 -13.76 3.51
CA ALA A 227 -22.90 -14.67 2.79
C ALA A 227 -21.47 -14.09 2.69
N SER A 228 -21.36 -12.75 2.69
CA SER A 228 -20.13 -11.97 2.67
C SER A 228 -19.18 -12.20 3.87
N PHE A 229 -19.66 -12.75 5.00
CA PHE A 229 -18.85 -13.00 6.19
C PHE A 229 -18.75 -14.47 6.61
N GLY A 230 -19.13 -15.41 5.75
CA GLY A 230 -19.14 -16.85 6.07
C GLY A 230 -17.82 -17.37 6.66
N LEU A 231 -16.68 -16.99 6.07
CA LEU A 231 -15.34 -17.36 6.56
C LEU A 231 -14.98 -16.74 7.93
N LYS A 232 -15.50 -15.53 8.24
CA LYS A 232 -15.34 -14.91 9.56
C LYS A 232 -16.22 -15.56 10.62
N LEU A 233 -17.35 -16.16 10.23
CA LEU A 233 -18.25 -16.85 11.15
C LEU A 233 -17.81 -18.29 11.43
N GLN A 234 -17.31 -19.03 10.43
CA GLN A 234 -16.83 -20.41 10.57
C GLN A 234 -15.62 -20.50 11.51
N ARG A 235 -14.68 -19.58 11.36
CA ARG A 235 -13.62 -19.37 12.36
C ARG A 235 -14.23 -18.49 13.45
N ARG A 236 -14.99 -19.09 14.37
CA ARG A 236 -15.62 -18.41 15.52
C ARG A 236 -14.51 -17.81 16.39
N THR A 237 -13.97 -16.68 15.95
CA THR A 237 -12.83 -16.05 16.58
C THR A 237 -13.26 -15.59 17.95
N ARG A 238 -12.53 -16.02 18.98
CA ARG A 238 -12.36 -15.35 20.28
C ARG A 238 -11.80 -13.91 20.11
N ALA A 239 -12.17 -13.18 19.05
CA ALA A 239 -11.66 -11.86 18.67
C ALA A 239 -12.60 -10.73 19.12
N ARG A 240 -13.15 -10.85 20.33
CA ARG A 240 -13.53 -9.63 21.07
C ARG A 240 -12.30 -8.90 21.61
N SER A 241 -11.13 -9.56 21.68
CA SER A 241 -9.90 -9.00 22.25
C SER A 241 -8.84 -8.59 21.22
N CYS A 242 -8.83 -9.08 19.98
CA CYS A 242 -7.70 -8.83 19.06
C CYS A 242 -7.73 -7.47 18.33
N PHE A 243 -8.77 -6.67 18.51
CA PHE A 243 -8.93 -5.35 17.87
C PHE A 243 -9.18 -4.24 18.90
N SER A 244 -8.62 -4.37 20.11
CA SER A 244 -8.40 -3.23 20.99
C SER A 244 -7.19 -2.43 20.47
N PRO A 245 -7.19 -1.08 20.51
CA PRO A 245 -6.01 -0.28 20.14
C PRO A 245 -4.76 -0.63 20.98
N HIS A 246 -4.96 -1.25 22.15
CA HIS A 246 -3.89 -1.78 23.01
C HIS A 246 -3.30 -3.13 22.56
N LEU A 247 -3.89 -3.82 21.56
CA LEU A 247 -3.44 -5.14 21.09
C LEU A 247 -2.72 -5.12 19.74
N CYS A 248 -2.29 -3.96 19.26
CA CYS A 248 -1.25 -3.89 18.23
C CYS A 248 0.16 -4.21 18.79
N ARG A 249 0.26 -4.99 19.87
CA ARG A 249 1.43 -5.86 20.09
C ARG A 249 1.32 -7.05 19.14
N ILE A 250 1.41 -6.78 17.83
CA ILE A 250 1.89 -7.82 16.93
C ILE A 250 3.33 -8.06 17.40
N ARG A 251 3.58 -9.19 18.09
CA ARG A 251 4.95 -9.67 18.34
C ARG A 251 5.57 -9.97 16.98
N LEU A 252 6.08 -8.91 16.35
CA LEU A 252 6.99 -8.91 15.22
C LEU A 252 8.38 -8.58 15.78
N PHE A 253 8.76 -9.29 16.84
CA PHE A 253 10.08 -9.34 17.47
C PHE A 253 10.20 -10.70 18.13
#